data_AF-A0A933EYA1-F1
#
_entry.id   AF-A0A933EYA1-F1
#
_cell.length_a   1.000
_cell.length_b   1.000
_cell.length_c   1.000
_cell.angle_alpha   90.00
_cell.angle_beta   90.00
_cell.angle_gamma   90.00
#
_symmetry.space_group_name_H-M   'P 1'
#
loop_
_entity.id
_entity.type
_entity.pdbx_description
1 polymer ?
#
loop_
_entity_poly.entity_id
_entity_poly.type
_entity_poly.pdbx_seq_one_letter_code
_entity_poly.pdbx_strand_id
1 'polypeptide(L)'
;MKILSVYPYTHIASSALIIDGEVAAAAAEERFNREKMSTKFPILSARWCLESKQVDWDDLDLIAVAWNPMRNIHAASKRWVAELAWRGEMLTHVPTQLMRAMQAPPAPDMQVKFGRVNLMYLNHHECHAANGFYLSPFERADILSVDGHGEDDTCLLGVGEGTRIEPKRRVLYPHSLGLFYGTFTDFLGFRADHDEWKVMALSSFATRPNRYDKLLRPLVKLTDE
;
A
#
# COMPACT_ATOMS: atom_id res chain seq x y z
N MET A 1 18.32 13.46 5.98
CA MET A 1 18.00 12.10 5.48
C MET A 1 17.06 12.21 4.30
N LYS A 2 17.41 11.61 3.17
CA LYS A 2 16.64 11.57 1.91
C LYS A 2 16.15 10.14 1.66
N ILE A 3 14.84 9.94 1.65
CA ILE A 3 14.20 8.63 1.51
C ILE A 3 13.30 8.66 0.29
N LEU A 4 13.48 7.72 -0.64
CA LEU A 4 12.54 7.50 -1.73
C LEU A 4 11.65 6.30 -1.40
N SER A 5 10.36 6.52 -1.24
CA SER A 5 9.39 5.44 -1.17
C SER A 5 8.86 5.07 -2.55
N VAL A 6 8.72 3.76 -2.81
CA VAL A 6 8.11 3.21 -4.03
C VAL A 6 7.05 2.18 -3.66
N TYR A 7 5.91 2.21 -4.33
CA TYR A 7 4.83 1.24 -4.18
C TYR A 7 4.49 0.63 -5.54
N PRO A 8 4.82 -0.65 -5.79
CA PRO A 8 4.62 -1.28 -7.09
C PRO A 8 3.57 -2.43 -7.11
N TYR A 9 3.13 -2.85 -8.31
CA TYR A 9 2.45 -4.12 -8.63
C TYR A 9 1.07 -4.47 -8.07
N THR A 10 0.47 -3.71 -7.16
CA THR A 10 -0.93 -3.92 -6.75
C THR A 10 -1.88 -3.06 -7.61
N HIS A 11 -2.07 -1.81 -7.20
CA HIS A 11 -2.98 -0.83 -7.75
C HIS A 11 -2.37 0.56 -7.52
N ILE A 12 -2.42 1.42 -8.54
CA ILE A 12 -1.95 2.81 -8.43
C ILE A 12 -0.48 2.86 -7.96
N ALA A 13 0.40 2.27 -8.75
CA ALA A 13 1.83 2.35 -8.48
C ALA A 13 2.25 3.81 -8.31
N SER A 14 3.08 4.09 -7.30
CA SER A 14 3.40 5.47 -6.90
C SER A 14 4.77 5.58 -6.25
N SER A 15 5.26 6.83 -6.20
CA SER A 15 6.51 7.17 -5.52
C SER A 15 6.35 8.43 -4.69
N ALA A 16 7.12 8.51 -3.60
CA ALA A 16 7.21 9.70 -2.75
C ALA A 16 8.65 9.92 -2.29
N LEU A 17 9.12 11.16 -2.34
CA LEU A 17 10.40 11.59 -1.80
C LEU A 17 10.16 12.30 -0.47
N ILE A 18 10.81 11.80 0.58
CA ILE A 18 10.84 12.39 1.91
C ILE A 18 12.24 12.98 2.14
N ILE A 19 12.31 14.24 2.56
CA ILE A 19 13.56 14.92 2.92
C ILE A 19 13.39 15.46 4.35
N ASP A 20 14.27 15.01 5.25
CA ASP A 20 14.33 15.46 6.64
C ASP A 20 12.99 15.37 7.39
N GLY A 21 12.23 14.31 7.09
CA GLY A 21 10.93 14.01 7.72
C GLY A 21 9.72 14.59 7.00
N GLU A 22 9.92 15.43 5.97
CA GLU A 22 8.82 16.03 5.21
C GLU A 22 8.64 15.41 3.83
N VAL A 23 7.38 15.27 3.40
CA VAL A 23 7.04 14.82 2.05
C VAL A 23 7.37 15.94 1.06
N ALA A 24 8.53 15.84 0.42
CA ALA A 24 9.01 16.84 -0.52
C ALA A 24 8.28 16.75 -1.86
N ALA A 25 8.04 15.54 -2.36
CA ALA A 25 7.32 15.27 -3.60
C ALA A 25 6.61 13.92 -3.53
N ALA A 26 5.44 13.79 -4.15
CA ALA A 26 4.73 12.51 -4.28
C ALA A 26 3.85 12.50 -5.52
N ALA A 27 3.86 11.39 -6.25
CA ALA A 27 3.02 11.24 -7.44
C ALA A 27 2.71 9.78 -7.77
N ALA A 28 1.55 9.55 -8.37
CA ALA A 28 1.17 8.25 -8.91
C ALA A 28 1.69 8.07 -10.35
N GLU A 29 2.15 6.88 -10.68
CA GLU A 29 2.72 6.50 -11.97
C GLU A 29 1.73 6.71 -13.12
N GLU A 30 0.44 6.47 -12.88
CA GLU A 30 -0.64 6.69 -13.84
C GLU A 30 -0.71 8.12 -14.38
N ARG A 31 -0.19 9.10 -13.62
CA ARG A 31 -0.14 10.50 -14.08
C ARG A 31 0.88 10.70 -15.20
N PHE A 32 1.91 9.86 -15.26
CA PHE A 32 3.01 9.93 -16.23
C PHE A 32 2.80 9.00 -17.41
N ASN A 33 2.53 7.71 -17.16
CA ASN A 33 2.35 6.74 -18.25
C ASN A 33 0.94 6.73 -18.86
N ARG A 34 0.00 7.47 -18.25
CA ARG A 34 -1.40 7.62 -18.70
C ARG A 34 -2.21 6.31 -18.70
N GLU A 35 -1.70 5.29 -18.02
CA GLU A 35 -2.40 4.03 -17.78
C GLU A 35 -3.12 4.13 -16.44
N LYS A 36 -4.45 4.28 -16.49
CA LYS A 36 -5.27 4.36 -15.27
C LYS A 36 -5.04 3.12 -14.41
N MET A 37 -4.77 3.34 -13.12
CA MET A 37 -4.41 2.35 -12.12
C MET A 37 -3.20 1.51 -12.52
N SER A 38 -2.19 2.16 -13.12
CA SER A 38 -0.97 1.46 -13.54
C SER A 38 -0.38 0.62 -12.41
N THR A 39 -0.05 -0.62 -12.76
CA THR A 39 0.61 -1.59 -11.88
C THR A 39 2.09 -1.77 -12.23
N LYS A 40 2.58 -1.03 -13.24
CA LYS A 40 3.98 -1.03 -13.65
C LYS A 40 4.86 -0.45 -12.54
N PHE A 41 6.15 -0.80 -12.55
CA PHE A 41 7.10 -0.19 -11.63
C PHE A 41 7.05 1.34 -11.72
N PRO A 42 6.98 2.07 -10.58
CA PRO A 42 6.72 3.51 -10.58
C PRO A 42 7.97 4.35 -10.91
N ILE A 43 8.68 4.03 -12.01
CA ILE A 43 9.96 4.68 -12.33
C ILE A 43 9.80 6.12 -12.82
N LEU A 44 8.72 6.45 -13.52
CA LEU A 44 8.51 7.81 -14.04
C LEU A 44 8.18 8.76 -12.90
N SER A 45 7.30 8.34 -11.98
CA SER A 45 6.98 9.09 -10.77
C SER A 45 8.18 9.20 -9.83
N ALA A 46 8.99 8.15 -9.69
CA ALA A 46 10.23 8.21 -8.90
C ALA A 46 11.23 9.23 -9.45
N ARG A 47 11.51 9.17 -10.76
CA ARG A 47 12.38 10.15 -11.44
C ARG A 47 11.86 11.56 -11.27
N TRP A 48 10.57 11.78 -11.49
CA TRP A 48 9.97 13.09 -11.32
C TRP A 48 10.12 13.61 -9.88
N CYS A 49 9.91 12.76 -8.86
CA CYS A 49 10.08 13.17 -7.46
C CYS A 49 11.51 13.68 -7.19
N LEU A 50 12.51 12.94 -7.68
CA LEU A 50 13.93 13.28 -7.54
C LEU A 50 14.30 14.56 -8.33
N GLU A 51 13.96 14.60 -9.61
CA GLU A 51 14.24 15.74 -10.51
C GLU A 51 13.58 17.02 -10.00
N SER A 52 12.35 16.95 -9.50
CA SER A 52 11.61 18.11 -8.97
C SER A 52 12.28 18.76 -7.75
N LYS A 53 13.18 18.03 -7.08
CA LYS A 53 13.94 18.49 -5.91
C LYS A 53 15.44 18.52 -6.13
N GLN A 54 15.89 18.34 -7.37
CA GLN A 54 17.32 18.33 -7.72
C GLN A 54 18.12 17.34 -6.86
N VAL A 55 17.54 16.16 -6.60
CA VAL A 55 18.17 15.08 -5.85
C VAL A 55 18.59 14.01 -6.85
N ASP A 56 19.84 13.58 -6.79
CA ASP A 56 20.31 12.45 -7.59
C ASP A 56 20.01 11.11 -6.91
N TRP A 57 19.95 10.03 -7.69
CA TRP A 57 19.73 8.68 -7.13
C TRP A 57 20.79 8.28 -6.09
N ASP A 58 22.02 8.76 -6.26
CA ASP A 58 23.15 8.48 -5.36
C ASP A 58 23.12 9.30 -4.06
N ASP A 59 22.25 10.32 -3.98
CA ASP A 59 22.02 11.10 -2.77
C ASP A 59 21.07 10.41 -1.78
N LEU A 60 20.39 9.33 -2.19
CA LEU A 60 19.40 8.66 -1.37
C LEU A 60 20.07 7.88 -0.23
N ASP A 61 19.59 8.09 1.00
CA ASP A 61 20.03 7.30 2.15
C ASP A 61 19.31 5.95 2.22
N LEU A 62 18.06 5.90 1.75
CA LEU A 62 17.17 4.77 1.88
C LEU A 62 16.13 4.75 0.75
N ILE A 63 15.81 3.56 0.26
CA ILE A 63 14.61 3.30 -0.53
C ILE A 63 13.66 2.42 0.29
N ALA A 64 12.40 2.82 0.40
CA ALA A 64 11.39 2.12 1.19
C ALA A 64 10.25 1.59 0.31
N VAL A 65 9.90 0.31 0.46
CA VAL A 65 8.80 -0.33 -0.25
C VAL A 65 7.68 -0.64 0.74
N ALA A 66 6.48 -0.10 0.51
CA ALA A 66 5.33 -0.23 1.40
C ALA A 66 4.58 -1.57 1.26
N TRP A 67 5.35 -2.66 1.17
CA TRP A 67 4.85 -4.04 1.15
C TRP A 67 5.95 -5.02 1.57
N ASN A 68 5.73 -5.86 2.57
CA ASN A 68 6.73 -6.81 3.05
C ASN A 68 6.47 -8.26 2.59
N PRO A 69 7.19 -8.77 1.56
CA PRO A 69 6.97 -10.12 1.05
C PRO A 69 7.27 -11.23 2.07
N MET A 70 8.05 -10.95 3.13
CA MET A 70 8.44 -11.96 4.13
C MET A 70 7.29 -12.37 5.06
N ARG A 71 6.31 -11.48 5.33
CA ARG A 71 5.22 -11.78 6.28
C ARG A 71 4.35 -12.96 5.85
N ASN A 72 4.28 -13.21 4.54
CA ASN A 72 3.41 -14.23 3.94
C ASN A 72 4.11 -15.52 3.51
N ILE A 73 5.43 -15.64 3.72
CA ILE A 73 6.20 -16.75 3.15
C ILE A 73 5.79 -18.12 3.70
N HIS A 74 5.27 -18.17 4.93
CA HIS A 74 4.91 -19.41 5.63
C HIS A 74 3.40 -19.70 5.63
N ALA A 75 2.54 -18.73 5.27
CA ALA A 75 1.09 -18.81 5.42
C ALA A 75 0.31 -18.23 4.22
N ALA A 76 0.93 -18.16 3.04
CA ALA A 76 0.30 -17.63 1.84
C ALA A 76 -1.03 -18.35 1.53
N SER A 77 -2.12 -17.58 1.45
CA SER A 77 -3.44 -18.12 1.10
C SER A 77 -3.39 -18.85 -0.25
N LYS A 78 -4.11 -19.99 -0.35
CA LYS A 78 -4.17 -20.83 -1.56
C LYS A 78 -4.57 -20.05 -2.82
N ARG A 79 -5.42 -19.02 -2.68
CA ARG A 79 -5.78 -18.09 -3.77
C ARG A 79 -4.56 -17.46 -4.43
N TRP A 80 -3.48 -17.25 -3.67
CA TRP A 80 -2.26 -16.57 -4.09
C TRP A 80 -1.04 -17.49 -4.27
N VAL A 81 -1.12 -18.74 -3.80
CA VAL A 81 -0.06 -19.75 -4.03
C VAL A 81 -0.22 -20.40 -5.40
N ALA A 82 -1.44 -20.49 -5.92
CA ALA A 82 -1.69 -20.94 -7.30
C ALA A 82 -1.21 -19.93 -8.36
N GLU A 83 -1.03 -18.66 -7.97
CA GLU A 83 -0.50 -17.56 -8.80
C GLU A 83 0.84 -17.06 -8.24
N LEU A 84 1.79 -17.99 -8.08
CA LEU A 84 3.14 -17.85 -7.49
C LEU A 84 4.00 -16.67 -7.99
N ALA A 85 3.58 -16.00 -9.07
CA ALA A 85 4.28 -14.88 -9.69
C ALA A 85 4.58 -13.76 -8.68
N TRP A 86 3.60 -13.31 -7.90
CA TRP A 86 3.63 -11.95 -7.37
C TRP A 86 4.71 -11.64 -6.29
N ARG A 87 5.02 -12.58 -5.38
CA ARG A 87 5.85 -12.28 -4.18
C ARG A 87 7.35 -12.50 -4.38
N GLY A 88 7.73 -13.61 -5.02
CA GLY A 88 9.10 -13.86 -5.46
C GLY A 88 9.51 -12.90 -6.58
N GLU A 89 8.57 -12.53 -7.46
CA GLU A 89 8.80 -11.46 -8.42
C GLU A 89 9.03 -10.12 -7.74
N MET A 90 8.32 -9.73 -6.67
CA MET A 90 8.66 -8.48 -5.98
C MET A 90 10.10 -8.45 -5.45
N LEU A 91 10.55 -9.54 -4.84
CA LEU A 91 11.93 -9.68 -4.32
C LEU A 91 13.01 -9.58 -5.40
N THR A 92 12.68 -9.86 -6.65
CA THR A 92 13.63 -9.84 -7.78
C THR A 92 13.43 -8.62 -8.67
N HIS A 93 12.19 -8.25 -8.95
CA HIS A 93 11.78 -7.17 -9.83
C HIS A 93 12.10 -5.80 -9.25
N VAL A 94 11.75 -5.52 -7.98
CA VAL A 94 12.02 -4.21 -7.37
C VAL A 94 13.52 -3.91 -7.38
N PRO A 95 14.41 -4.79 -6.88
CA PRO A 95 15.85 -4.54 -6.98
C PRO A 95 16.32 -4.42 -8.43
N THR A 96 15.80 -5.24 -9.36
CA THR A 96 16.19 -5.18 -10.77
C THR A 96 15.89 -3.84 -11.42
N GLN A 97 14.72 -3.26 -11.18
CA GLN A 97 14.34 -1.97 -11.77
C GLN A 97 15.16 -0.82 -11.18
N LEU A 98 15.42 -0.85 -9.87
CA LEU A 98 16.24 0.15 -9.19
C LEU A 98 17.70 0.08 -9.67
N MET A 99 18.28 -1.12 -9.74
CA MET A 99 19.64 -1.31 -10.28
C MET A 99 19.76 -0.78 -11.72
N ARG A 100 18.76 -1.04 -12.59
CA ARG A 100 18.73 -0.49 -13.95
C ARG A 100 18.65 1.03 -13.97
N ALA A 101 17.82 1.62 -13.11
CA ALA A 101 17.69 3.07 -13.00
C ALA A 101 19.00 3.75 -12.55
N MET A 102 19.71 3.10 -11.63
CA MET A 102 20.98 3.58 -11.08
C MET A 102 22.22 3.15 -11.88
N GLN A 103 22.06 2.32 -12.92
CA GLN A 103 23.18 1.71 -13.66
C GLN A 103 24.15 0.93 -12.74
N ALA A 104 23.64 0.31 -11.67
CA ALA A 104 24.43 -0.42 -10.69
C ALA A 104 24.54 -1.93 -11.04
N PRO A 105 25.73 -2.55 -10.95
CA PRO A 105 25.91 -3.99 -11.18
C PRO A 105 25.43 -4.83 -9.99
N PRO A 106 25.09 -6.12 -10.20
CA PRO A 106 24.75 -7.03 -9.11
C PRO A 106 25.98 -7.39 -8.25
N ALA A 107 25.77 -7.56 -6.94
CA ALA A 107 26.78 -8.06 -6.01
C ALA A 107 26.95 -9.60 -6.10
N PRO A 108 28.11 -10.16 -5.71
CA PRO A 108 28.35 -11.61 -5.73
C PRO A 108 27.55 -12.39 -4.68
N ASP A 109 27.02 -11.71 -3.66
CA ASP A 109 26.17 -12.21 -2.59
C ASP A 109 24.91 -11.34 -2.45
N MET A 110 23.83 -11.88 -1.86
CA MET A 110 22.55 -11.18 -1.75
C MET A 110 22.33 -10.62 -0.33
N GLN A 111 22.69 -9.36 -0.15
CA GLN A 111 22.09 -8.43 0.81
C GLN A 111 21.45 -7.32 -0.03
N VAL A 112 20.21 -6.88 0.23
CA VAL A 112 19.58 -5.88 -0.65
C VAL A 112 20.08 -4.46 -0.33
N LYS A 113 21.32 -4.22 -0.72
CA LYS A 113 22.00 -2.94 -0.75
C LYS A 113 22.63 -2.82 -2.14
N PHE A 114 22.42 -1.70 -2.83
CA PHE A 114 23.06 -1.44 -4.11
C PHE A 114 23.68 -0.03 -4.07
N GLY A 115 24.99 0.05 -4.34
CA GLY A 115 25.77 1.25 -4.08
C GLY A 115 25.80 1.60 -2.58
N ARG A 116 25.47 2.85 -2.25
CA ARG A 116 25.34 3.34 -0.86
C ARG A 116 23.93 3.21 -0.29
N VAL A 117 22.95 2.88 -1.12
CA VAL A 117 21.53 2.94 -0.78
C VAL A 117 21.06 1.61 -0.17
N ASN A 118 20.32 1.70 0.93
CA ASN A 118 19.68 0.54 1.56
C ASN A 118 18.23 0.39 1.03
N LEU A 119 17.79 -0.83 0.75
CA LEU A 119 16.38 -1.11 0.42
C LEU A 119 15.67 -1.74 1.62
N MET A 120 14.56 -1.16 2.05
CA MET A 120 13.75 -1.67 3.15
C MET A 120 12.33 -1.97 2.69
N TYR A 121 11.83 -3.14 3.07
CA TYR A 121 10.43 -3.50 2.90
C TYR A 121 9.69 -3.30 4.23
N LEU A 122 8.60 -2.55 4.20
CA LEU A 122 7.80 -2.18 5.38
C LEU A 122 6.41 -2.85 5.32
N ASN A 123 5.77 -3.03 6.48
CA ASN A 123 4.41 -3.57 6.54
C ASN A 123 3.41 -2.57 5.94
N HIS A 124 2.52 -3.06 5.08
CA HIS A 124 1.59 -2.24 4.33
C HIS A 124 0.63 -1.41 5.21
N HIS A 125 -0.07 -2.05 6.15
CA HIS A 125 -0.99 -1.34 7.04
C HIS A 125 -0.28 -0.40 8.01
N GLU A 126 0.94 -0.72 8.45
CA GLU A 126 1.77 0.21 9.21
C GLU A 126 2.20 1.42 8.37
N CYS A 127 2.47 1.25 7.06
CA CYS A 127 2.67 2.39 6.16
C CYS A 127 1.41 3.24 6.03
N HIS A 128 0.21 2.65 5.94
CA HIS A 128 -1.05 3.39 5.98
C HIS A 128 -1.22 4.16 7.30
N ALA A 129 -0.96 3.50 8.43
CA ALA A 129 -0.99 4.12 9.76
C ALA A 129 0.00 5.28 9.86
N ALA A 130 1.24 5.10 9.40
CA ALA A 130 2.29 6.10 9.38
C ALA A 130 1.92 7.31 8.52
N ASN A 131 1.39 7.07 7.32
CA ASN A 131 0.93 8.14 6.45
C ASN A 131 -0.20 8.97 7.09
N GLY A 132 -1.14 8.32 7.77
CA GLY A 132 -2.21 9.02 8.49
C GLY A 132 -1.71 9.77 9.72
N PHE A 133 -0.95 9.11 10.59
CA PHE A 133 -0.54 9.65 11.89
C PHE A 133 0.56 10.70 11.78
N TYR A 134 1.66 10.42 11.08
CA TYR A 134 2.80 11.35 11.00
C TYR A 134 2.52 12.61 10.18
N LEU A 135 1.49 12.60 9.33
CA LEU A 135 1.02 13.79 8.62
C LEU A 135 -0.11 14.52 9.35
N SER A 136 -0.61 13.96 10.46
CA SER A 136 -1.62 14.60 11.28
C SER A 136 -0.99 15.63 12.24
N PRO A 137 -1.76 16.62 12.73
CA PRO A 137 -1.26 17.59 13.70
C PRO A 137 -1.22 17.05 15.13
N PHE A 138 -1.53 15.76 15.36
CA PHE A 138 -1.71 15.18 16.68
C PHE A 138 -0.42 14.55 17.19
N GLU A 139 -0.01 14.91 18.41
CA GLU A 139 1.08 14.22 19.11
C GLU A 139 0.69 12.80 19.55
N ARG A 140 -0.60 12.57 19.79
CA ARG A 140 -1.16 11.26 20.15
C ARG A 140 -2.55 11.07 19.53
N ALA A 141 -2.79 9.92 18.90
CA ALA A 141 -4.07 9.60 18.27
C ALA A 141 -4.34 8.09 18.21
N ASP A 142 -5.61 7.71 18.27
CA ASP A 142 -6.04 6.37 17.86
C ASP A 142 -5.98 6.26 16.34
N ILE A 143 -5.53 5.11 15.85
CA ILE A 143 -5.31 4.84 14.43
C ILE A 143 -6.26 3.72 14.00
N LEU A 144 -6.97 3.95 12.91
CA LEU A 144 -7.76 2.95 12.20
C LEU A 144 -7.38 2.98 10.72
N SER A 145 -6.81 1.88 10.23
CA SER A 145 -6.61 1.61 8.81
C SER A 145 -7.58 0.51 8.39
N VAL A 146 -8.40 0.78 7.38
CA VAL A 146 -9.33 -0.20 6.78
C VAL A 146 -9.03 -0.29 5.30
N ASP A 147 -8.76 -1.49 4.81
CA ASP A 147 -8.38 -1.72 3.43
C ASP A 147 -9.06 -2.98 2.86
N GLY A 148 -8.92 -3.20 1.55
CA GLY A 148 -9.20 -4.48 0.92
C GLY A 148 -8.33 -5.58 1.55
N HIS A 149 -7.01 -5.43 1.48
CA HIS A 149 -6.06 -6.41 2.01
C HIS A 149 -4.62 -5.86 2.03
N GLY A 150 -3.95 -5.95 3.18
CA GLY A 150 -2.50 -5.86 3.30
C GLY A 150 -1.83 -7.22 3.13
N GLU A 151 -0.76 -7.50 3.87
CA GLU A 151 -0.08 -8.79 3.73
C GLU A 151 -0.92 -9.95 4.25
N ASP A 152 -1.36 -9.87 5.51
CA ASP A 152 -2.13 -10.90 6.21
C ASP A 152 -3.40 -10.33 6.86
N ASP A 153 -3.45 -9.01 6.99
CA ASP A 153 -4.53 -8.23 7.56
C ASP A 153 -5.32 -7.44 6.51
N THR A 154 -6.45 -6.91 6.95
CA THR A 154 -7.39 -6.10 6.16
C THR A 154 -7.79 -4.84 6.93
N CYS A 155 -7.49 -4.81 8.23
CA CYS A 155 -7.72 -3.68 9.11
C CYS A 155 -6.67 -3.69 10.21
N LEU A 156 -6.18 -2.51 10.59
CA LEU A 156 -5.27 -2.28 11.71
C LEU A 156 -5.87 -1.22 12.64
N LEU A 157 -5.92 -1.55 13.93
CA LEU A 157 -6.20 -0.64 15.02
C LEU A 157 -4.94 -0.45 15.84
N GLY A 158 -4.60 0.79 16.19
CA GLY A 158 -3.41 1.09 16.95
C GLY A 158 -3.46 2.44 17.65
N VAL A 159 -2.38 2.78 18.32
CA VAL A 159 -2.19 4.09 18.94
C VAL A 159 -0.88 4.68 18.42
N GLY A 160 -0.94 5.91 17.92
CA GLY A 160 0.23 6.71 17.59
C GLY A 160 0.57 7.63 18.77
N GLU A 161 1.84 7.73 19.13
CA GLU A 161 2.35 8.69 20.12
C GLU A 161 3.78 9.13 19.77
N GLY A 162 3.98 10.43 19.57
CA GLY A 162 5.24 11.01 19.10
C GLY A 162 5.69 10.38 17.79
N THR A 163 6.78 9.62 17.82
CA THR A 163 7.36 8.93 16.65
C THR A 163 7.10 7.43 16.64
N ARG A 164 6.15 6.95 17.45
CA ARG A 164 5.83 5.52 17.59
C ARG A 164 4.40 5.26 17.16
N ILE A 165 4.22 4.13 16.49
CA ILE A 165 2.92 3.52 16.22
C ILE A 165 2.93 2.16 16.89
N GLU A 166 1.96 1.92 17.76
CA GLU A 166 1.77 0.64 18.43
C GLU A 166 0.49 -0.02 17.89
N PRO A 167 0.61 -1.06 17.03
CA PRO A 167 -0.53 -1.86 16.62
C PRO A 167 -1.14 -2.57 17.83
N LYS A 168 -2.44 -2.39 18.06
CA LYS A 168 -3.18 -3.03 19.16
C LYS A 168 -3.97 -4.24 18.67
N ARG A 169 -4.65 -4.13 17.53
CA ARG A 169 -5.42 -5.21 16.94
C ARG A 169 -5.36 -5.17 15.41
N ARG A 170 -5.61 -6.33 14.81
CA ARG A 170 -5.76 -6.49 13.36
C ARG A 170 -6.97 -7.35 13.06
N VAL A 171 -7.68 -7.06 11.98
CA VAL A 171 -8.61 -8.01 11.38
C VAL A 171 -7.85 -8.76 10.30
N LEU A 172 -7.84 -10.08 10.39
CA LEU A 172 -7.10 -10.92 9.46
C LEU A 172 -7.95 -11.26 8.24
N TYR A 173 -7.28 -11.40 7.10
CA TYR A 173 -7.85 -12.03 5.93
C TYR A 173 -8.38 -13.44 6.30
N PRO A 174 -9.56 -13.88 5.81
CA PRO A 174 -10.36 -13.30 4.72
C PRO A 174 -11.44 -12.31 5.16
N HIS A 175 -11.52 -11.93 6.43
CA HIS A 175 -12.51 -10.97 6.89
C HIS A 175 -12.10 -9.55 6.48
N SER A 176 -12.76 -8.96 5.48
CA SER A 176 -12.42 -7.64 4.95
C SER A 176 -13.67 -6.85 4.64
N LEU A 177 -13.78 -5.64 5.21
CA LEU A 177 -14.84 -4.70 4.83
C LEU A 177 -14.61 -4.15 3.42
N GLY A 178 -13.35 -3.93 3.01
CA GLY A 178 -13.01 -3.47 1.67
C GLY A 178 -13.42 -4.49 0.60
N LEU A 179 -13.04 -5.77 0.77
CA LEU A 179 -13.41 -6.82 -0.19
C LEU A 179 -14.92 -7.14 -0.15
N PHE A 180 -15.56 -7.03 1.02
CA PHE A 180 -17.02 -7.12 1.12
C PHE A 180 -17.68 -6.02 0.27
N TYR A 181 -17.23 -4.77 0.41
CA TYR A 181 -17.74 -3.64 -0.35
C TYR A 181 -17.46 -3.78 -1.86
N GLY A 182 -16.27 -4.26 -2.23
CA GLY A 182 -15.92 -4.60 -3.61
C GLY A 182 -16.81 -5.71 -4.20
N THR A 183 -17.16 -6.72 -3.42
CA THR A 183 -18.08 -7.79 -3.85
C THR A 183 -19.46 -7.25 -4.23
N PHE A 184 -20.01 -6.32 -3.44
CA PHE A 184 -21.30 -5.70 -3.77
C PHE A 184 -21.18 -4.67 -4.90
N THR A 185 -20.02 -4.05 -5.06
CA THR A 185 -19.72 -3.22 -6.23
C THR A 185 -19.82 -4.03 -7.52
N ASP A 186 -19.20 -5.21 -7.56
CA ASP A 186 -19.31 -6.15 -8.68
C ASP A 186 -20.75 -6.65 -8.89
N PHE A 187 -21.42 -7.09 -7.81
CA PHE A 187 -22.80 -7.56 -7.87
C PHE A 187 -23.79 -6.54 -8.47
N LEU A 188 -23.57 -5.26 -8.23
CA LEU A 188 -24.40 -4.17 -8.76
C LEU A 188 -24.06 -3.81 -10.22
N GLY A 189 -23.13 -4.52 -10.85
CA GLY A 189 -22.71 -4.32 -12.24
C GLY A 189 -21.64 -3.24 -12.42
N PHE A 190 -21.00 -2.79 -11.34
CA PHE A 190 -19.86 -1.89 -11.38
C PHE A 190 -18.54 -2.67 -11.33
N ARG A 191 -17.42 -2.00 -11.59
CA ARG A 191 -16.11 -2.64 -11.53
C ARG A 191 -15.53 -2.59 -10.11
N ALA A 192 -15.35 -3.75 -9.47
CA ALA A 192 -14.64 -3.85 -8.20
C ALA A 192 -13.21 -3.29 -8.26
N ASP A 193 -12.72 -2.78 -7.13
CA ASP A 193 -11.46 -2.06 -6.91
C ASP A 193 -11.33 -0.75 -7.72
N HIS A 194 -12.44 -0.24 -8.30
CA HIS A 194 -12.45 0.94 -9.17
C HIS A 194 -13.65 1.86 -8.92
N ASP A 195 -14.84 1.27 -8.78
CA ASP A 195 -16.12 1.98 -8.82
C ASP A 195 -16.86 2.01 -7.48
N GLU A 196 -16.19 1.66 -6.38
CA GLU A 196 -16.70 1.70 -5.01
C GLU A 196 -17.31 3.07 -4.67
N TRP A 197 -16.70 4.14 -5.18
CA TRP A 197 -17.18 5.51 -5.02
C TRP A 197 -18.54 5.75 -5.69
N LYS A 198 -18.86 5.05 -6.79
CA LYS A 198 -20.18 5.13 -7.45
C LYS A 198 -21.24 4.45 -6.61
N VAL A 199 -20.91 3.33 -5.99
CA VAL A 199 -21.81 2.61 -5.06
C VAL A 199 -22.05 3.45 -3.80
N MET A 200 -21.03 4.17 -3.32
CA MET A 200 -21.16 5.10 -2.20
C MET A 200 -22.09 6.26 -2.56
N ALA A 201 -21.97 6.82 -3.77
CA ALA A 201 -22.90 7.84 -4.25
C ALA A 201 -24.33 7.28 -4.38
N LEU A 202 -24.47 6.07 -4.93
CA LEU A 202 -25.75 5.38 -5.08
C LEU A 202 -26.45 5.15 -3.74
N SER A 203 -25.69 4.87 -2.67
CA SER A 203 -26.27 4.61 -1.34
C SER A 203 -27.01 5.83 -0.78
N SER A 204 -26.69 7.05 -1.22
CA SER A 204 -27.41 8.27 -0.81
C SER A 204 -28.86 8.35 -1.32
N PHE A 205 -29.21 7.59 -2.36
CA PHE A 205 -30.57 7.51 -2.90
C PHE A 205 -31.45 6.47 -2.16
N ALA A 206 -30.88 5.71 -1.23
CA ALA A 206 -31.62 4.72 -0.45
C ALA A 206 -32.53 5.42 0.56
N THR A 207 -33.85 5.36 0.34
CA THR A 207 -34.85 6.00 1.21
C THR A 207 -35.45 5.06 2.25
N ARG A 208 -35.31 3.74 2.06
CA ARG A 208 -35.85 2.72 2.97
C ARG A 208 -35.08 1.40 2.87
N PRO A 209 -34.98 0.62 3.96
CA PRO A 209 -34.46 -0.74 3.92
C PRO A 209 -35.22 -1.60 2.91
N ASN A 210 -34.52 -2.54 2.29
CA ASN A 210 -35.05 -3.49 1.33
C ASN A 210 -34.83 -4.94 1.81
N ARG A 211 -35.12 -5.92 0.95
CA ARG A 211 -35.00 -7.36 1.30
C ARG A 211 -33.57 -7.79 1.62
N TYR A 212 -32.57 -7.13 1.06
CA TYR A 212 -31.15 -7.47 1.23
C TYR A 212 -30.63 -7.01 2.59
N ASP A 213 -31.16 -5.96 3.20
CA ASP A 213 -30.76 -5.52 4.55
C ASP A 213 -30.80 -6.65 5.57
N LYS A 214 -31.86 -7.48 5.53
CA LYS A 214 -32.00 -8.65 6.43
C LYS A 214 -30.96 -9.73 6.18
N LEU A 215 -30.47 -9.85 4.95
CA LEU A 215 -29.46 -10.84 4.56
C LEU A 215 -28.04 -10.35 4.87
N LEU A 216 -27.78 -9.05 4.72
CA LEU A 216 -26.44 -8.45 4.87
C LEU A 216 -26.12 -8.09 6.30
N ARG A 217 -27.10 -7.62 7.09
CA ARG A 217 -26.88 -7.17 8.47
C ARG A 217 -26.21 -8.22 9.38
N PRO A 218 -26.53 -9.53 9.29
CA PRO A 218 -25.86 -10.54 10.11
C PRO A 218 -24.40 -10.83 9.72
N LEU A 219 -23.96 -10.40 8.51
CA LEU A 219 -22.62 -10.66 7.98
C LEU A 219 -21.57 -9.71 8.59
N VAL A 220 -21.99 -8.53 9.04
CA VAL A 220 -21.14 -7.55 9.71
C VAL A 220 -21.52 -7.52 11.19
N LYS A 221 -20.62 -7.98 12.05
CA LYS A 221 -20.81 -7.97 13.49
C LYS A 221 -19.89 -6.94 14.11
N LEU A 222 -20.47 -6.03 14.89
CA LEU A 222 -19.70 -5.23 15.83
C LEU A 222 -19.29 -6.15 16.97
N THR A 223 -17.99 -6.18 17.26
CA THR A 223 -17.42 -6.90 18.39
C THR A 223 -17.24 -5.92 19.54
N ASP A 224 -17.46 -6.37 20.77
CA ASP A 224 -17.22 -5.57 21.99
C ASP A 224 -15.72 -5.44 22.33
N GLU A 225 -14.86 -5.95 21.44
CA GLU A 225 -13.41 -6.12 21.60
C GLU A 225 -12.57 -5.20 20.73
#